data_AF-A0A8J5VK07-F1
#
_entry.id   AF-A0A8J5VK07-F1
#
_cell.length_a   1.000
_cell.length_b   1.000
_cell.length_c   1.000
_cell.angle_alpha   90.00
_cell.angle_beta   90.00
_cell.angle_gamma   90.00
#
_symmetry.space_group_name_H-M   'P 1'
#
loop_
_entity.id
_entity.type
_entity.pdbx_description
1 polymer ?
#
loop_
_entity_poly.entity_id
_entity_poly.type
_entity_poly.pdbx_seq_one_letter_code
_entity_poly.pdbx_strand_id
1 'polypeptide(L)'
;MMLNGGFFRLPHDLPKPVWRYPMYYIAFHKYANQGFYKNEFLGLTFPASNQAGAAATVTGHEILRDYWQVELGYSKWVDLGILCGMVVLYRVLFLLIVKLTENMKPMLQRLRFRGHAPSVHVAEHGSKSP
;
A
#
# COMPACT_ATOMS: atom_id res chain seq x y z
N MET A 1 5.44 -1.77 7.19
CA MET A 1 4.67 -0.50 7.13
C MET A 1 3.90 -0.18 8.42
N MET A 2 4.17 -0.89 9.53
CA MET A 2 3.39 -0.78 10.77
C MET A 2 3.46 0.61 11.42
N LEU A 3 4.59 1.32 11.26
CA LEU A 3 4.80 2.69 11.76
C LEU A 3 3.81 3.71 11.18
N ASN A 4 3.38 3.52 9.93
CA ASN A 4 2.42 4.40 9.25
C ASN A 4 0.98 3.89 9.38
N GLY A 5 0.70 2.90 10.24
CA GLY A 5 -0.62 2.29 10.38
C GLY A 5 -1.55 3.00 11.35
N GLY A 6 -1.14 4.14 11.94
CA GLY A 6 -1.96 4.89 12.92
C GLY A 6 -1.80 4.44 14.38
N PHE A 7 -1.06 3.36 14.65
CA PHE A 7 -0.82 2.87 16.03
C PHE A 7 0.42 3.51 16.68
N PHE A 8 1.57 3.47 16.02
CA PHE A 8 2.83 4.03 16.56
C PHE A 8 2.98 5.53 16.31
N ARG A 9 2.46 6.02 15.19
CA ARG A 9 2.36 7.44 14.86
C ARG A 9 0.98 7.72 14.32
N LEU A 10 0.37 8.78 14.84
CA LEU A 10 -0.96 9.17 14.44
C LEU A 10 -0.93 9.87 13.07
N PRO A 11 -2.06 9.89 12.35
CA PRO A 11 -2.15 10.50 11.02
C PRO A 11 -1.70 11.97 10.98
N HIS A 12 -1.92 12.73 12.06
CA HIS A 12 -1.53 14.14 12.13
C HIS A 12 -0.02 14.34 12.32
N ASP A 13 0.68 13.39 12.93
CA ASP A 13 2.10 13.48 13.26
C ASP A 13 3.02 13.03 12.11
N LEU A 14 2.44 12.59 11.00
CA LEU A 14 3.18 12.10 9.82
C LEU A 14 3.52 13.27 8.87
N PRO A 15 4.79 13.40 8.43
CA PRO A 15 5.17 14.40 7.44
C PRO A 15 4.40 14.21 6.14
N LYS A 16 3.79 15.30 5.65
CA LYS A 16 2.76 15.28 4.60
C LYS A 16 3.20 14.69 3.25
N PRO A 17 4.36 15.04 2.66
CA PRO A 17 4.62 14.79 1.24
C PRO A 17 4.83 13.34 0.84
N VAL A 18 5.24 12.47 1.77
CA VAL A 18 5.56 11.07 1.47
C VAL A 18 4.89 10.11 2.47
N TRP A 19 4.96 10.44 3.76
CA TRP A 19 4.48 9.55 4.82
C TRP A 19 2.97 9.59 4.97
N ARG A 20 2.36 10.78 4.96
CA ARG A 20 0.90 10.91 4.99
C ARG A 20 0.29 10.63 3.61
N TYR A 21 0.90 11.14 2.54
CA TYR A 21 0.47 10.87 1.18
C TYR A 21 1.68 10.37 0.38
N PRO A 22 1.67 9.17 -0.22
CA PRO A 22 0.58 8.19 -0.27
C PRO A 22 0.66 7.11 0.83
N MET A 23 1.79 7.02 1.55
CA MET A 23 2.16 5.81 2.30
C MET A 23 1.13 5.39 3.37
N TYR A 24 0.57 6.34 4.11
CA TYR A 24 -0.48 6.07 5.10
C TYR A 24 -1.75 5.48 4.48
N TYR A 25 -2.19 5.99 3.31
CA TYR A 25 -3.44 5.56 2.68
C TYR A 25 -3.34 4.24 1.91
N ILE A 26 -2.14 3.84 1.47
CA ILE A 26 -1.93 2.54 0.82
C ILE A 26 -1.58 1.44 1.82
N ALA A 27 -1.25 1.79 3.07
CA ALA A 27 -0.91 0.82 4.10
C ALA A 27 -2.17 0.10 4.59
N PHE A 28 -2.27 -1.21 4.33
CA PHE A 28 -3.38 -2.04 4.82
C PHE A 28 -3.58 -1.95 6.35
N HIS A 29 -2.49 -1.74 7.10
CA HIS A 29 -2.53 -1.58 8.55
C HIS A 29 -3.42 -0.41 9.01
N LYS A 30 -3.56 0.67 8.21
CA LYS A 30 -4.50 1.77 8.50
C LYS A 30 -5.92 1.22 8.68
N TYR A 31 -6.42 0.52 7.67
CA TYR A 31 -7.80 0.03 7.62
C TYR A 31 -8.03 -1.11 8.61
N ALA A 32 -7.02 -1.97 8.84
CA ALA A 32 -7.07 -2.96 9.89
C ALA A 32 -7.25 -2.30 11.27
N ASN A 33 -6.37 -1.36 11.63
CA ASN A 33 -6.43 -0.69 12.92
C ASN A 33 -7.72 0.13 13.09
N GLN A 34 -8.14 0.88 12.06
CA GLN A 34 -9.41 1.63 12.09
C GLN A 34 -10.62 0.70 12.27
N GLY A 35 -10.66 -0.43 11.56
CA GLY A 35 -11.70 -1.44 11.71
C GLY A 35 -11.72 -2.05 13.12
N PHE A 36 -10.55 -2.40 13.67
CA PHE A 36 -10.42 -2.91 15.04
C PHE A 36 -10.88 -1.87 16.07
N TYR A 37 -10.42 -0.62 15.99
CA TYR A 37 -10.82 0.40 16.96
C TYR A 37 -12.32 0.68 16.88
N LYS A 38 -12.88 0.80 15.68
CA LYS A 38 -14.34 0.94 15.53
C LYS A 38 -15.10 -0.27 16.07
N ASN A 39 -14.52 -1.48 16.03
CA ASN A 39 -15.15 -2.65 16.60
C ASN A 39 -15.17 -2.62 18.13
N GLU A 40 -14.05 -2.26 18.74
CA GLU A 40 -13.89 -2.32 20.20
C GLU A 40 -14.47 -1.12 20.93
N PHE A 41 -14.48 0.07 20.34
CA PHE A 41 -14.86 1.30 21.06
C PHE A 41 -16.28 1.78 20.73
N LEU A 42 -16.83 1.53 19.54
CA LEU A 42 -18.16 2.03 19.20
C LEU A 42 -19.23 1.35 20.05
N GLY A 43 -20.07 2.15 20.71
CA GLY A 43 -21.16 1.66 21.57
C GLY A 43 -20.75 1.41 23.02
N LEU A 44 -19.47 1.61 23.38
CA LEU A 44 -19.00 1.51 24.76
C LEU A 44 -18.79 2.89 25.38
N THR A 45 -18.92 2.94 26.71
CA THR A 45 -18.64 4.12 27.54
C THR A 45 -17.65 3.73 28.63
N PHE A 46 -16.66 4.56 28.87
CA PHE A 46 -15.59 4.31 29.82
C PHE A 46 -15.59 5.39 30.91
N PRO A 47 -15.18 5.06 32.15
CA PRO A 47 -14.97 6.07 33.18
C PRO A 47 -13.78 6.96 32.79
N ALA A 48 -13.94 8.28 32.82
CA ALA A 48 -12.86 9.21 32.51
C ALA A 48 -11.91 9.30 33.73
N SER A 49 -10.64 8.91 33.54
CA SER A 49 -9.65 8.90 34.63
C SER A 49 -9.03 10.26 34.95
N ASN A 50 -9.15 11.25 34.04
CA ASN A 50 -8.33 12.47 34.06
C ASN A 50 -9.11 13.78 34.29
N GLN A 51 -10.41 13.74 34.62
CA GLN A 51 -11.15 14.94 35.02
C GLN A 51 -11.41 14.91 36.52
N ALA A 52 -10.74 15.82 37.23
CA ALA A 52 -10.95 16.06 38.64
C ALA A 52 -12.38 16.56 38.87
N GLY A 53 -13.25 15.68 39.37
CA GLY A 53 -14.60 16.03 39.83
C GLY A 53 -15.71 15.34 39.05
N ALA A 54 -16.42 14.44 39.73
CA ALA A 54 -17.72 13.86 39.42
C ALA A 54 -17.85 13.08 38.09
N ALA A 55 -17.81 11.75 38.18
CA ALA A 55 -18.49 10.79 37.30
C ALA A 55 -18.52 11.10 35.78
N ALA A 56 -17.45 11.69 35.23
CA ALA A 56 -17.36 11.94 33.80
C ALA A 56 -17.16 10.60 33.09
N THR A 57 -18.12 10.19 32.26
CA THR A 57 -17.98 9.03 31.37
C THR A 57 -17.58 9.53 30.00
N VAL A 58 -16.52 8.98 29.41
CA VAL A 58 -16.09 9.25 28.04
C VAL A 58 -16.66 8.17 27.12
N THR A 59 -17.25 8.57 26.00
CA THR A 59 -17.77 7.63 25.01
C THR A 59 -16.62 7.09 24.16
N GLY A 60 -16.73 5.84 23.71
CA GLY A 60 -15.75 5.30 22.76
C GLY A 60 -15.73 6.06 21.44
N HIS A 61 -16.82 6.75 21.07
CA HIS A 61 -16.84 7.65 19.91
C HIS A 61 -15.87 8.84 20.07
N GLU A 62 -15.85 9.48 21.25
CA GLU A 62 -14.92 10.56 21.58
C GLU A 62 -13.48 10.04 21.63
N ILE A 63 -13.24 8.87 22.22
CA ILE A 63 -11.90 8.24 22.23
C ILE A 63 -11.40 8.00 20.80
N LEU A 64 -12.25 7.48 19.91
CA LEU A 64 -11.89 7.22 18.52
C LEU A 64 -11.53 8.51 17.76
N ARG A 65 -12.29 9.57 17.98
CA ARG A 65 -12.09 10.86 17.31
C ARG A 65 -10.86 11.58 17.82
N ASP A 66 -10.76 11.75 19.13
CA ASP A 66 -9.86 12.73 19.74
C ASP A 66 -8.52 12.10 20.11
N TYR A 67 -8.52 10.83 20.55
CA TYR A 67 -7.30 10.12 20.89
C TYR A 67 -6.72 9.40 19.67
N TRP A 68 -7.51 8.55 18.99
CA TRP A 68 -7.00 7.72 17.89
C TRP A 68 -7.05 8.40 16.51
N GLN A 69 -7.69 9.56 16.38
CA GLN A 69 -7.85 10.29 15.11
C GLN A 69 -8.42 9.40 13.99
N VAL A 70 -9.39 8.54 14.34
CA VAL A 70 -10.03 7.62 13.41
C VAL A 70 -11.04 8.35 12.53
N GLU A 71 -11.10 7.97 11.26
CA GLU A 71 -12.12 8.47 10.33
C GLU A 71 -13.50 7.86 10.66
N LEU A 72 -14.38 8.66 11.24
CA LEU A 72 -15.73 8.26 11.66
C LEU A 72 -16.79 8.43 10.56
N GLY A 73 -16.42 8.94 9.38
CA GLY A 73 -17.34 9.17 8.25
C GLY A 73 -17.87 7.88 7.59
N TYR A 74 -17.38 6.71 7.99
CA TYR A 74 -17.82 5.40 7.51
C TYR A 74 -17.68 4.32 8.58
N SER A 75 -18.42 3.22 8.40
CA SER A 75 -18.49 2.11 9.36
C SER A 75 -17.30 1.16 9.27
N LYS A 76 -17.13 0.33 10.31
CA LYS A 76 -16.11 -0.74 10.35
C LYS A 76 -16.19 -1.76 9.21
N TRP A 77 -17.37 -1.91 8.59
CA TRP A 77 -17.57 -2.80 7.45
C TRP A 77 -16.94 -2.26 6.17
N VAL A 78 -16.84 -0.94 6.04
CA VAL A 78 -16.14 -0.31 4.93
C VAL A 78 -14.64 -0.55 5.04
N ASP A 79 -14.07 -0.43 6.24
CA ASP A 79 -12.67 -0.80 6.51
C ASP A 79 -12.37 -2.26 6.11
N LEU A 80 -13.27 -3.18 6.48
CA LEU A 80 -13.16 -4.58 6.09
C LEU A 80 -13.26 -4.78 4.57
N GLY A 81 -14.20 -4.10 3.92
CA GLY A 81 -14.35 -4.13 2.46
C GLY A 81 -13.10 -3.63 1.73
N ILE A 82 -12.48 -2.55 2.22
CA ILE A 82 -11.22 -2.03 1.67
C ILE A 82 -10.10 -3.06 1.85
N LEU A 83 -9.97 -3.69 3.01
CA LEU A 83 -8.98 -4.75 3.23
C LEU A 83 -9.15 -5.92 2.26
N CYS A 84 -10.37 -6.40 2.07
CA CYS A 84 -10.66 -7.44 1.08
C CYS A 84 -10.30 -6.98 -0.34
N GLY A 85 -10.66 -5.75 -0.71
CA GLY A 85 -10.30 -5.14 -1.98
C GLY A 85 -8.79 -5.05 -2.19
N MET A 86 -8.03 -4.69 -1.15
CA MET A 86 -6.56 -4.65 -1.18
C MET A 86 -5.95 -6.03 -1.45
N VAL A 87 -6.48 -7.10 -0.84
CA VAL A 87 -6.01 -8.47 -1.10
C VAL A 87 -6.16 -8.82 -2.58
N VAL A 88 -7.34 -8.58 -3.16
CA VAL A 88 -7.59 -8.85 -4.58
C VAL A 88 -6.69 -7.98 -5.46
N LEU A 89 -6.57 -6.68 -5.16
CA LEU A 89 -5.75 -5.75 -5.91
C LEU A 89 -4.28 -6.18 -5.93
N TYR A 90 -3.70 -6.52 -4.77
CA TYR A 90 -2.31 -6.98 -4.70
C TYR A 90 -2.08 -8.29 -5.44
N ARG A 91 -3.05 -9.21 -5.43
CA ARG A 91 -2.98 -10.45 -6.22
C ARG A 91 -2.97 -10.16 -7.72
N VAL A 92 -3.84 -9.25 -8.19
CA VAL A 92 -3.88 -8.84 -9.60
C VAL A 92 -2.59 -8.14 -10.01
N LEU A 93 -2.10 -7.18 -9.21
CA LEU A 93 -0.84 -6.48 -9.48
C LEU A 93 0.33 -7.46 -9.55
N PHE A 94 0.40 -8.43 -8.64
CA PHE A 94 1.41 -9.48 -8.68
C PHE A 94 1.35 -10.28 -9.99
N LEU A 95 0.17 -10.73 -10.40
CA LEU A 95 0.00 -11.47 -11.65
C LEU A 95 0.36 -10.61 -12.88
N LEU A 96 0.01 -9.33 -12.88
CA LEU A 96 0.37 -8.40 -13.96
C LEU A 96 1.89 -8.21 -14.04
N ILE A 97 2.57 -8.00 -12.92
CA ILE A 97 4.03 -7.84 -12.88
C ILE A 97 4.72 -9.10 -13.41
N VAL A 98 4.26 -10.30 -12.98
CA VAL A 98 4.80 -11.58 -13.47
C VAL A 98 4.59 -11.70 -14.99
N LYS A 99 3.38 -11.48 -15.50
CA LYS A 99 3.10 -11.54 -16.94
C LYS A 99 3.89 -10.53 -17.75
N LEU A 100 4.02 -9.29 -17.29
CA LEU A 100 4.83 -8.27 -17.96
C LEU A 100 6.30 -8.69 -18.00
N THR A 101 6.82 -9.18 -16.88
CA THR A 101 8.20 -9.66 -16.78
C THR A 101 8.45 -10.84 -17.71
N GLU A 102 7.53 -11.80 -17.79
CA GLU A 102 7.60 -12.94 -18.72
C GLU A 102 7.61 -12.50 -20.18
N ASN A 103 6.79 -11.52 -20.56
CA ASN A 103 6.76 -10.98 -21.92
C ASN A 103 8.00 -10.12 -22.27
N MET A 104 8.60 -9.44 -21.30
CA MET A 104 9.80 -8.63 -21.50
C MET A 104 11.08 -9.45 -21.65
N LYS A 105 11.18 -10.61 -20.98
CA LYS A 105 12.35 -11.52 -21.07
C LYS A 105 12.73 -11.89 -22.52
N PRO A 106 11.81 -12.39 -23.39
CA PRO A 106 12.14 -12.69 -24.77
C PRO A 106 12.44 -11.43 -25.60
N MET A 107 11.83 -10.29 -25.28
CA MET A 107 12.10 -9.02 -25.96
C MET A 107 13.51 -8.49 -25.67
N LEU A 108 13.97 -8.58 -24.42
CA LEU A 108 15.34 -8.26 -24.02
C LEU A 108 16.36 -9.22 -24.66
N GLN A 109 16.04 -10.51 -24.73
CA GLN A 109 16.88 -11.50 -25.42
C GLN A 109 17.00 -11.17 -26.91
N ARG A 110 15.88 -10.90 -27.60
CA ARG A 110 15.88 -10.49 -29.02
C ARG A 110 16.70 -9.21 -29.25
N LEU A 111 16.62 -8.22 -28.37
CA LEU A 111 17.45 -7.02 -28.47
C LEU A 111 18.95 -7.32 -28.30
N ARG A 112 19.33 -8.17 -27.33
CA ARG A 112 20.73 -8.59 -27.15
C ARG A 112 21.26 -9.37 -28.36
N PHE A 113 20.47 -10.27 -28.94
CA PHE A 113 20.87 -11.00 -30.15
C PHE A 113 20.99 -10.09 -31.38
N ARG A 114 20.17 -9.03 -31.49
CA ARG A 114 20.27 -8.06 -32.60
C ARG A 114 21.52 -7.18 -32.50
N GLY A 115 22.03 -6.91 -31.30
CA GLY A 115 23.31 -6.22 -31.09
C GLY A 115 24.55 -7.09 -31.39
N HIS A 116 24.36 -8.39 -31.57
CA HIS A 116 25.43 -9.36 -31.83
C HIS A 116 25.28 -10.07 -33.19
N ALA A 117 24.52 -9.48 -34.12
CA ALA A 117 24.59 -9.88 -35.51
C ALA A 117 25.95 -9.40 -36.08
N PRO A 118 26.86 -10.30 -36.50
CA PRO A 118 28.01 -9.87 -37.27
C PRO A 118 27.48 -9.25 -38.56
N SER A 119 27.99 -8.08 -38.95
CA SER A 119 27.74 -7.53 -40.28
C SER A 119 28.16 -8.58 -41.29
N VAL A 120 27.18 -9.15 -41.98
CA VAL A 120 27.40 -10.07 -43.10
C VAL A 120 27.97 -9.23 -44.24
N HIS A 121 29.28 -9.00 -44.21
CA HIS A 121 30.04 -8.71 -45.42
C HIS A 121 30.24 -10.04 -46.13
N VAL A 122 29.32 -10.40 -47.03
CA VAL A 122 29.52 -11.50 -47.97
C VAL A 122 29.73 -10.94 -49.36
N ALA A 123 30.87 -11.34 -49.92
CA ALA A 123 31.24 -11.51 -51.32
C ALA A 123 31.23 -10.27 -52.23
N GLU A 124 32.40 -9.89 -52.74
CA GLU A 124 32.89 -10.41 -54.03
C GLU A 124 34.32 -9.92 -54.28
N HIS A 125 35.28 -10.84 -54.37
CA HIS A 125 36.11 -10.98 -55.58
C HIS A 125 37.02 -12.20 -55.44
N GLY A 126 36.66 -13.26 -56.14
CA GLY A 126 37.61 -14.29 -56.52
C GLY A 126 38.42 -13.87 -57.75
N SER A 127 39.52 -14.61 -57.94
CA SER A 127 40.18 -14.88 -59.22
C SER A 127 41.06 -13.75 -59.81
N LYS A 128 42.38 -13.78 -59.54
CA LYS A 128 43.37 -14.59 -60.30
C LYS A 128 44.81 -14.24 -59.92
N SER A 129 45.57 -15.26 -59.52
CA SER A 129 47.03 -15.40 -59.75
C SER A 129 47.25 -15.98 -61.16
N PRO A 130 48.44 -15.87 -61.78
CA PRO A 130 49.75 -16.27 -61.23
C PRO A 130 50.73 -15.12 -61.00
#